data_AF-S9S3M1-F1
#
_entry.id   AF-S9S3M1-F1
#
_cell.length_a   1.000
_cell.length_b   1.000
_cell.length_c   1.000
_cell.angle_alpha   90.00
_cell.angle_beta   90.00
_cell.angle_gamma   90.00
#
_symmetry.space_group_name_H-M   'P 1'
#
loop_
_entity.id
_entity.type
_entity.pdbx_description
1 polymer ?
#
loop_
_entity_poly.entity_id
_entity_poly.type
_entity_poly.pdbx_seq_one_letter_code
_entity_poly.pdbx_strand_id
1 'polypeptide(L)' 'MPLFACQNCNAIENTAVGWYWCAKSFEDAICSECRTGTWHGHFPKQDADGWVPEERAIHPRHLPPFLTKPEEGS' A
#
# COMPACT_ATOMS: atom_id res chain seq x y z
N MET A 1 -4.23 2.59 10.55
CA MET A 1 -4.50 1.62 9.48
C MET A 1 -3.20 1.39 8.73
N PRO A 2 -2.84 0.13 8.41
CA PRO A 2 -1.59 -0.18 7.71
C PRO A 2 -1.54 0.45 6.30
N LEU A 3 -0.31 0.67 5.84
CA LEU A 3 0.00 1.17 4.50
C LEU A 3 0.51 0.02 3.62
N PHE A 4 0.30 0.11 2.31
CA PHE A 4 0.82 -0.84 1.32
C PHE A 4 1.34 -0.11 0.09
N ALA A 5 2.27 -0.72 -0.65
CA ALA A 5 2.67 -0.25 -1.97
C ALA A 5 1.70 -0.76 -3.04
N CYS A 6 1.17 0.15 -3.85
CA CYS A 6 0.38 -0.19 -5.03
C CYS A 6 1.21 -1.02 -6.01
N GLN A 7 0.74 -2.22 -6.35
CA GLN A 7 1.45 -3.12 -7.27
C GLN A 7 1.53 -2.60 -8.72
N ASN A 8 0.75 -1.58 -9.08
CA ASN A 8 0.76 -0.99 -10.44
C ASN A 8 1.64 0.26 -10.56
N CYS A 9 1.67 1.13 -9.54
CA CYS A 9 2.34 2.43 -9.64
C CYS A 9 3.29 2.76 -8.49
N ASN A 10 3.54 1.80 -7.58
CA ASN A 10 4.40 1.96 -6.40
C ASN A 10 3.96 3.03 -5.39
N ALA A 11 2.83 3.71 -5.61
CA ALA A 11 2.31 4.68 -4.66
C ALA A 11 1.90 4.00 -3.35
N ILE A 12 2.23 4.64 -2.22
CA ILE A 12 1.80 4.22 -0.90
C ILE A 12 0.37 4.62 -0.68
N GLU A 13 -0.45 3.69 -0.22
CA GLU A 13 -1.80 4.02 0.20
C GLU A 13 -2.20 3.31 1.48
N ASN A 14 -3.16 3.90 2.16
CA ASN A 14 -3.79 3.30 3.32
C ASN A 14 -4.74 2.19 2.89
N THR A 15 -4.61 1.03 3.52
CA THR A 15 -5.49 -0.14 3.29
C THR A 15 -6.98 0.15 3.49
N ALA A 16 -7.36 1.26 4.15
CA ALA A 16 -8.74 1.70 4.30
C ALA A 16 -9.35 2.38 3.06
N VAL A 17 -8.54 2.90 2.14
CA VAL A 17 -9.01 3.68 0.98
C VAL A 17 -8.59 3.09 -0.37
N GLY A 18 -7.63 2.15 -0.37
CA GLY A 18 -7.21 1.40 -1.54
C GLY A 18 -7.96 0.08 -1.75
N TRP A 19 -7.61 -0.64 -2.81
CA TRP A 19 -8.21 -1.94 -3.17
C TRP A 19 -7.55 -3.13 -2.48
N TYR A 20 -6.82 -2.91 -1.38
CA TYR A 20 -6.00 -3.93 -0.71
C TYR A 20 -6.82 -5.14 -0.23
N TRP A 21 -7.92 -4.92 0.50
CA TRP A 21 -8.74 -6.02 1.05
C TRP A 21 -9.65 -6.69 0.01
N CYS A 22 -9.81 -6.07 -1.15
CA CYS A 22 -10.61 -6.60 -2.24
C CYS A 22 -9.76 -7.44 -3.22
N ALA A 23 -8.44 -7.34 -3.15
CA ALA A 23 -7.53 -8.18 -3.91
C ALA A 23 -7.72 -9.65 -3.50
N LYS A 24 -7.93 -10.49 -4.52
CA LYS A 24 -8.07 -11.95 -4.42
C LYS A 24 -6.81 -12.61 -4.95
N SER A 25 -6.70 -13.93 -4.91
CA SER A 25 -5.54 -14.69 -5.40
C SER A 25 -5.11 -14.42 -6.86
N PHE A 26 -5.92 -13.72 -7.66
CA PHE A 26 -5.63 -13.35 -9.05
C PHE A 26 -5.83 -11.85 -9.34
N GLU A 27 -6.08 -11.02 -8.32
CA GLU A 27 -6.25 -9.58 -8.46
C GLU A 27 -5.18 -8.86 -7.62
N ASP A 28 -4.57 -7.82 -8.18
CA ASP A 28 -3.55 -7.05 -7.48
C ASP A 28 -4.15 -6.08 -6.45
N ALA A 29 -3.44 -5.89 -5.34
CA ALA A 29 -3.67 -4.79 -4.41
C ALA A 29 -3.16 -3.49 -5.04
N ILE A 30 -4.09 -2.65 -5.47
CA ILE A 30 -3.82 -1.37 -6.16
C ILE A 30 -4.40 -0.19 -5.40
N CYS A 31 -3.83 1.00 -5.65
CA CYS A 31 -4.31 2.22 -5.03
C CYS A 31 -5.65 2.72 -5.61
N SER A 32 -6.30 3.66 -4.92
CA SER A 32 -7.56 4.28 -5.32
C SER A 32 -7.47 4.91 -6.72
N GLU A 33 -6.36 5.58 -7.04
CA GLU A 33 -6.15 6.20 -8.34
C GLU A 33 -5.98 5.18 -9.47
N CYS A 34 -5.19 4.12 -9.27
CA CYS A 34 -5.09 3.06 -10.27
C CYS A 34 -6.42 2.33 -10.47
N ARG A 35 -7.25 2.24 -9.44
CA ARG A 35 -8.56 1.60 -9.51
C ARG A 35 -9.63 2.47 -10.16
N THR A 36 -9.69 3.75 -9.81
CA THR A 36 -10.82 4.64 -10.12
C THR A 36 -10.46 5.79 -11.07
N GLY A 37 -9.17 5.98 -11.36
CA GLY A 37 -8.64 7.11 -12.12
C GLY A 37 -8.47 8.40 -11.32
N THR A 38 -8.80 8.41 -10.02
CA THR A 38 -8.68 9.60 -9.16
C THR A 38 -8.13 9.23 -7.79
N TRP A 39 -7.20 10.03 -7.28
CA TRP A 39 -6.70 9.90 -5.92
C TRP A 39 -7.77 10.29 -4.88
N HIS A 40 -7.93 9.48 -3.84
CA HIS A 40 -8.98 9.67 -2.83
C HIS A 40 -8.91 10.99 -2.02
N GLY A 41 -7.76 11.68 -2.01
CA GLY A 41 -7.61 13.03 -1.45
C GLY A 41 -7.56 13.14 0.09
N HIS A 42 -7.64 12.03 0.83
CA HIS A 42 -7.56 12.06 2.31
C HIS A 42 -6.12 12.11 2.86
N PHE A 43 -5.14 11.61 2.09
CA PHE A 43 -3.72 11.54 2.45
C PHE A 43 -2.89 11.97 1.23
N PRO A 44 -1.68 12.52 1.41
CA PRO A 44 -0.82 12.85 0.27
C PRO A 44 -0.39 11.57 -0.46
N LYS A 45 -0.34 11.65 -1.79
CA LYS A 45 0.25 10.59 -2.62
C LYS A 45 1.78 10.63 -2.47
N GLN A 46 2.37 9.51 -2.08
CA GLN A 46 3.81 9.35 -1.89
C GLN A 46 4.28 8.08 -2.58
N ASP A 47 5.54 8.06 -3.01
CA ASP A 47 6.18 6.86 -3.55
C ASP A 47 6.67 5.95 -2.40
N ALA A 48 6.63 4.62 -2.60
CA ALA A 48 7.09 3.63 -1.62
C ALA A 48 8.61 3.55 -1.47
N ASP A 49 9.38 4.28 -2.28
CA ASP A 49 10.83 4.36 -2.17
C ASP A 49 11.28 4.78 -0.76
N GLY A 50 12.14 3.95 -0.18
CA GLY A 50 12.66 4.11 1.18
C GLY A 50 11.77 3.54 2.28
N TRP A 51 10.54 3.12 1.98
CA TRP A 51 9.67 2.43 2.94
C TRP A 51 10.07 0.96 3.08
N VAL A 52 9.92 0.43 4.28
CA VAL A 52 10.34 -0.93 4.59
C VAL A 52 9.14 -1.80 4.97
N PRO A 53 9.13 -3.09 4.58
CA PRO A 53 8.12 -4.03 5.04
C PRO A 53 8.08 -4.15 6.57
N GLU A 54 6.88 -4.21 7.14
CA GLU A 54 6.68 -4.51 8.55
C GLU A 54 6.94 -6.00 8.81
N GLU A 55 8.11 -6.33 9.37
CA GLU A 55 8.56 -7.72 9.53
C GLU A 55 7.64 -8.61 10.38
N ARG A 56 6.90 -8.01 11.33
CA ARG A 56 6.06 -8.75 12.29
C ARG A 56 4.62 -8.94 11.80
N ALA A 57 4.25 -8.36 10.67
CA ALA A 57 2.89 -8.44 10.16
C ALA A 57 2.62 -9.76 9.42
N ILE A 58 1.61 -10.52 9.88
CA ILE A 58 1.09 -11.66 9.12
C ILE A 58 0.24 -11.11 7.98
N HIS A 59 0.67 -11.35 6.74
CA HIS A 59 -0.03 -10.92 5.53
C HIS A 59 -0.27 -12.13 4.61
N PRO A 60 -1.40 -12.18 3.87
CA PRO A 60 -1.62 -13.22 2.87
C PRO A 60 -0.53 -13.19 1.80
N ARG A 61 -0.05 -14.36 1.37
CA ARG A 61 1.04 -14.49 0.37
C ARG A 61 0.80 -13.79 -0.97
N HIS A 62 -0.46 -13.51 -1.30
CA HIS A 62 -0.84 -12.86 -2.56
C HIS A 62 -1.01 -11.34 -2.42
N LEU A 63 -0.88 -10.78 -1.22
CA LEU A 63 -0.97 -9.35 -0.96
C LEU A 63 0.42 -8.78 -0.64
N PRO A 64 0.71 -7.52 -1.01
CA PRO A 64 1.94 -6.87 -0.60
C PRO A 64 2.01 -6.74 0.93
N PRO A 65 3.21 -6.74 1.52
CA PRO A 65 3.35 -6.54 2.95
C PRO A 65 2.89 -5.14 3.36
N PHE A 66 2.61 -4.97 4.64
CA PHE A 66 2.45 -3.64 5.20
C PHE A 66 3.77 -2.90 5.25
N LEU A 67 3.72 -1.58 5.16
CA LEU A 67 4.89 -0.71 5.13
C LEU A 67 4.96 0.16 6.38
N THR A 68 6.17 0.38 6.86
CA THR A 68 6.50 1.41 7.85
C THR A 68 7.52 2.39 7.29
N LYS A 69 7.48 3.62 7.78
CA LYS A 69 8.50 4.63 7.47
C LYS A 69 9.84 4.11 8.02
N PRO A 70 10.96 4.25 7.29
CA PRO A 70 12.27 3.93 7.83
C PRO A 70 12.52 4.79 9.07
N GLU A 71 13.10 4.22 10.11
CA GLU A 71 13.56 5.00 11.25
C GLU A 71 14.62 5.98 10.74
N GLU A 72 14.32 7.27 10.77
CA GLU A 72 15.33 8.30 10.51
C GLU A 72 16.32 8.21 11.68
N GLY A 73 17.45 7.55 11.44
CA GLY A 73 18.49 7.37 12.44
C GLY A 73 18.80 8.70 13.13
N SER A 74 18.51 8.75 14.43
CA SER A 74 18.89 9.86 15.32
C SER A 74 20.38 9.84 15.62
#